data_AF-K2AAG0-F1
#
_entry.id   AF-K2AAG0-F1
#
_cell.length_a   1.000
_cell.length_b   1.000
_cell.length_c   1.000
_cell.angle_alpha   90.00
_cell.angle_beta   90.00
_cell.angle_gamma   90.00
#
_symmetry.space_group_name_H-M   'P 1'
#
loop_
_entity.id
_entity.type
_entity.pdbx_description
1 polymer ?
#
loop_
_entity_poly.entity_id
_entity_poly.type
_entity_poly.pdbx_seq_one_letter_code
_entity_poly.pdbx_strand_id
1 'polypeptide(L)'
;MANDTKKQEEFEKTLFKAADKLRKNIDAAEYKHVVLGLIFIKYISDSFEELYEKLKSGEGEYAGADPEDKDEYNAEHVFFVPQTARWSYIHSRAKLPSLGNDIDEAMEAIEKENPTLKGVLAKVY
;
A
#
# COMPACT_ATOMS: atom_id res chain seq x y z
N MET A 1 6.52 -21.92 18.14
CA MET A 1 5.26 -22.57 17.69
C MET A 1 4.06 -22.15 18.52
N ALA A 2 3.83 -22.63 19.76
CA ALA A 2 2.63 -22.22 20.53
C ALA A 2 2.58 -20.71 20.94
N ASN A 3 3.74 -20.08 21.14
CA ASN A 3 3.82 -18.66 21.51
C ASN A 3 3.60 -17.71 20.30
N ASP A 4 4.02 -18.12 19.10
CA ASP A 4 3.87 -17.31 17.89
C ASP A 4 2.42 -17.24 17.44
N THR A 5 1.69 -18.37 17.51
CA THR A 5 0.26 -18.43 17.21
C THR A 5 -0.55 -17.54 18.15
N LYS A 6 -0.23 -17.56 19.46
CA LYS A 6 -0.90 -16.70 20.45
C LYS A 6 -0.67 -15.20 20.18
N LYS A 7 0.56 -14.84 19.81
CA LYS A 7 0.92 -13.45 19.48
C LYS A 7 0.22 -12.97 18.22
N GLN A 8 0.08 -13.84 17.22
CA GLN A 8 -0.66 -13.55 16.00
C GLN A 8 -2.16 -13.36 16.28
N GLU A 9 -2.78 -14.23 17.06
CA GLU A 9 -4.18 -14.08 17.47
C GLU A 9 -4.45 -12.78 18.24
N GLU A 10 -3.54 -12.36 19.12
CA GLU A 10 -3.66 -11.10 19.85
C GLU A 10 -3.53 -9.88 18.94
N PHE A 11 -2.64 -9.94 17.95
CA PHE A 11 -2.48 -8.90 16.94
C PHE A 11 -3.73 -8.76 16.06
N GLU A 12 -4.24 -9.88 15.53
CA GLU A 12 -5.47 -9.92 14.73
C GLU A 12 -6.67 -9.38 15.54
N LYS A 13 -6.83 -9.78 16.80
CA LYS A 13 -7.88 -9.25 17.69
C LYS A 13 -7.76 -7.74 17.90
N THR A 14 -6.53 -7.22 17.99
CA THR A 14 -6.29 -5.78 18.16
C THR A 14 -6.64 -5.00 16.90
N LEU A 15 -6.23 -5.49 15.73
CA LEU A 15 -6.58 -4.91 14.43
C LEU A 15 -8.09 -4.93 14.20
N PHE A 16 -8.74 -6.06 14.47
CA PHE A 16 -10.18 -6.21 14.33
C PHE A 16 -10.95 -5.21 15.21
N LYS A 17 -10.55 -5.09 16.49
CA LYS A 17 -11.15 -4.11 17.42
C LYS A 17 -10.94 -2.66 16.99
N ALA A 18 -9.78 -2.33 16.41
CA ALA A 18 -9.51 -0.99 15.90
C ALA A 18 -10.38 -0.68 14.68
N ALA A 19 -10.48 -1.63 13.74
CA ALA A 19 -11.32 -1.55 12.56
C ALA A 19 -12.81 -1.39 12.93
N ASP A 20 -13.31 -2.18 13.89
CA ASP A 20 -14.69 -2.06 14.40
C ASP A 20 -15.00 -0.69 14.98
N LYS A 21 -14.06 -0.10 15.74
CA LYS A 21 -14.23 1.26 16.30
C LYS A 21 -14.30 2.33 15.22
N LEU A 22 -13.57 2.15 14.12
CA LEU A 22 -13.51 3.10 13.01
C LEU A 22 -14.70 2.97 12.06
N ARG A 23 -15.23 1.75 11.87
CA ARG A 23 -16.39 1.49 11.00
C ARG A 23 -17.64 2.27 11.43
N LYS A 24 -17.83 2.51 12.73
CA LYS A 24 -19.02 3.17 13.31
C LYS A 24 -20.33 2.63 12.71
N ASN A 25 -20.98 3.40 11.82
CA ASN A 25 -22.28 3.07 11.22
C ASN A 25 -22.18 2.60 9.75
N ILE A 26 -20.97 2.47 9.18
CA ILE A 26 -20.78 2.02 7.78
C ILE A 26 -21.02 0.52 7.70
N ASP A 27 -21.69 0.04 6.66
CA ASP A 27 -21.91 -1.41 6.50
C ASP A 27 -20.59 -2.17 6.34
N ALA A 28 -20.53 -3.41 6.82
CA ALA A 28 -19.30 -4.21 6.79
C ALA A 28 -18.90 -4.55 5.34
N ALA A 29 -19.89 -4.68 4.43
CA ALA A 29 -19.63 -4.95 3.02
C ALA A 29 -18.98 -3.76 2.31
N GLU A 30 -19.22 -2.52 2.75
CA GLU A 30 -18.57 -1.32 2.22
C GLU A 30 -17.22 -1.08 2.89
N TYR A 31 -17.18 -1.19 4.23
CA TYR A 31 -15.96 -0.94 5.00
C TYR A 31 -14.81 -1.92 4.68
N LYS A 32 -15.12 -3.16 4.26
CA LYS A 32 -14.09 -4.13 3.85
C LYS A 32 -13.25 -3.61 2.67
N HIS A 33 -13.86 -2.92 1.72
CA HIS A 33 -13.16 -2.39 0.55
C HIS A 33 -12.17 -1.32 0.99
N VAL A 34 -12.61 -0.46 1.92
CA VAL A 34 -11.77 0.60 2.48
C VAL A 34 -10.52 0.03 3.15
N VAL A 35 -10.71 -0.88 4.11
CA VAL A 35 -9.61 -1.49 4.87
C VAL A 35 -8.68 -2.32 3.95
N LEU A 36 -9.24 -3.10 3.04
CA LEU A 36 -8.44 -3.95 2.14
C LEU A 36 -7.58 -3.12 1.19
N GLY A 37 -8.09 -2.03 0.61
CA GLY A 37 -7.25 -1.20 -0.25
C GLY A 37 -6.20 -0.40 0.53
N LEU A 38 -6.47 0.03 1.78
CA LEU A 38 -5.43 0.63 2.62
C LEU A 38 -4.30 -0.35 2.94
N ILE A 39 -4.62 -1.60 3.25
CA ILE A 39 -3.62 -2.66 3.47
C ILE A 39 -2.86 -2.91 2.17
N PHE A 40 -3.55 -2.95 1.03
CA PHE A 40 -2.93 -3.14 -0.28
C PHE A 40 -1.92 -2.03 -0.59
N ILE A 41 -2.30 -0.76 -0.45
CA ILE A 41 -1.42 0.39 -0.70
C ILE A 41 -0.19 0.33 0.22
N LYS A 42 -0.39 0.02 1.50
CA LYS A 42 0.72 -0.16 2.45
C LYS A 42 1.66 -1.27 1.99
N TYR A 43 1.12 -2.43 1.62
CA TYR A 43 1.90 -3.57 1.16
C TYR A 43 2.76 -3.24 -0.07
N ILE A 44 2.16 -2.69 -1.12
CA ILE A 44 2.91 -2.36 -2.35
C ILE A 44 3.90 -1.21 -2.12
N SER A 45 3.57 -0.25 -1.26
CA SER A 45 4.48 0.84 -0.91
C SER A 45 5.72 0.31 -0.19
N ASP A 46 5.55 -0.66 0.72
CA ASP A 46 6.67 -1.25 1.45
C ASP A 46 7.57 -2.06 0.50
N SER A 47 6.98 -2.89 -0.38
CA SER A 47 7.76 -3.62 -1.38
C SER A 47 8.49 -2.68 -2.35
N PHE A 48 7.86 -1.59 -2.76
CA PHE A 48 8.49 -0.56 -3.58
C PHE A 48 9.64 0.12 -2.84
N GLU A 49 9.44 0.53 -1.58
CA GLU A 49 10.44 1.28 -0.81
C GLU A 49 11.66 0.41 -0.46
N GLU A 50 11.45 -0.89 -0.21
CA GLU A 50 12.54 -1.86 -0.05
C GLU A 50 13.41 -1.98 -1.31
N LEU A 51 12.80 -2.01 -2.50
CA LEU A 51 13.55 -2.07 -3.76
C LEU A 51 14.16 -0.71 -4.12
N TYR A 52 13.44 0.38 -3.89
CA TYR A 52 13.91 1.74 -4.11
C TYR A 52 15.21 2.02 -3.35
N GLU A 53 15.30 1.64 -2.07
CA GLU A 53 16.53 1.84 -1.30
C GLU A 53 17.70 0.95 -1.77
N LYS A 54 17.44 -0.23 -2.35
CA LYS A 54 18.48 -1.07 -2.99
C LYS A 54 18.96 -0.47 -4.31
N LEU A 55 18.04 0.03 -5.14
CA LEU A 55 18.36 0.70 -6.41
C LEU A 55 19.18 1.97 -6.14
N LYS A 56 18.77 2.74 -5.14
CA LYS A 56 19.42 3.98 -4.73
C LYS A 56 20.77 3.77 -4.06
N SER A 57 20.99 2.67 -3.33
CA SER A 57 22.32 2.36 -2.81
C SER A 57 23.30 2.03 -3.94
N GLY A 58 22.80 1.54 -5.08
CA GLY A 58 23.58 1.32 -6.29
C GLY A 58 24.68 0.27 -6.11
N GLU A 59 24.51 -0.65 -5.16
CA GLU A 59 25.49 -1.68 -4.84
C GLU A 59 25.22 -2.97 -5.65
N GLY A 60 26.27 -3.56 -6.22
CA GLY A 60 26.17 -4.84 -6.92
C GLY A 60 25.44 -4.76 -8.26
N GLU A 61 24.39 -5.57 -8.41
CA GLU A 61 23.60 -5.68 -9.65
C GLU A 61 22.78 -4.41 -9.97
N TYR A 62 22.59 -3.54 -8.97
CA TYR A 62 21.85 -2.28 -9.11
C TYR A 62 22.76 -1.07 -9.42
N ALA A 63 24.04 -1.29 -9.74
CA ALA A 63 24.98 -0.23 -10.05
C ALA A 63 24.59 0.52 -11.34
N GLY A 64 24.18 1.78 -11.20
CA GLY A 64 23.72 2.61 -12.31
C GLY A 64 22.23 2.47 -12.65
N ALA A 65 21.47 1.72 -11.84
CA ALA A 65 20.02 1.65 -11.93
C ALA A 65 19.39 3.00 -11.55
N ASP A 66 18.26 3.31 -12.18
CA ASP A 66 17.47 4.50 -11.85
C ASP A 66 16.30 4.08 -10.92
N PRO A 67 16.30 4.52 -9.64
CA PRO A 67 15.23 4.17 -8.71
C PRO A 67 13.87 4.79 -9.09
N GLU A 68 13.79 5.68 -10.07
CA GLU A 68 12.53 6.19 -10.61
C GLU A 68 12.19 5.57 -11.99
N ASP A 69 12.98 4.60 -12.49
CA ASP A 69 12.63 3.81 -13.66
C ASP A 69 11.78 2.59 -13.27
N LYS A 70 10.58 2.50 -13.85
CA LYS A 70 9.61 1.42 -13.62
C LYS A 70 10.11 0.04 -14.06
N ASP A 71 11.01 -0.02 -15.04
CA ASP A 71 11.44 -1.30 -15.61
C ASP A 71 12.30 -2.10 -14.61
N GLU A 72 13.02 -1.40 -13.71
CA GLU A 72 13.77 -1.99 -12.58
C GLU A 72 12.84 -2.71 -11.59
N TYR A 73 11.62 -2.20 -11.40
CA TYR A 73 10.63 -2.80 -10.50
C TYR A 73 9.92 -3.99 -11.15
N ASN A 74 9.61 -3.88 -12.44
CA ASN A 74 8.97 -4.95 -13.19
C ASN A 74 9.82 -6.23 -13.24
N ALA A 75 11.14 -6.08 -13.33
CA ALA A 75 12.09 -7.21 -13.32
C ALA A 75 12.02 -8.03 -12.02
N GLU A 76 11.73 -7.38 -10.90
CA GLU A 76 11.65 -7.97 -9.56
C GLU A 76 10.21 -8.33 -9.16
N HIS A 77 9.26 -8.25 -10.08
CA HIS A 77 7.82 -8.43 -9.81
C HIS A 77 7.25 -7.48 -8.74
N VAL A 78 7.86 -6.30 -8.60
CA VAL A 78 7.39 -5.23 -7.71
C VAL A 78 6.60 -4.21 -8.52
N PHE A 79 5.46 -3.77 -8.00
CA PHE A 79 4.69 -2.71 -8.64
C PHE A 79 5.37 -1.36 -8.46
N PHE A 80 5.42 -0.55 -9.52
CA PHE A 80 5.91 0.81 -9.42
C PHE A 80 4.90 1.69 -8.66
N VAL A 81 5.36 2.42 -7.65
CA VAL A 81 4.51 3.28 -6.81
C VAL A 81 4.90 4.75 -6.99
N PRO A 82 4.07 5.54 -7.67
CA PRO A 82 4.28 6.99 -7.83
C PRO A 82 4.40 7.70 -6.49
N GLN A 83 5.12 8.82 -6.44
CA GLN A 83 5.35 9.58 -5.20
C GLN A 83 4.06 9.95 -4.46
N THR A 84 3.00 10.30 -5.19
CA THR A 84 1.68 10.63 -4.63
C THR A 84 0.91 9.42 -4.08
N ALA A 85 1.34 8.21 -4.41
CA ALA A 85 0.72 6.96 -3.98
C ALA A 85 1.55 6.21 -2.90
N ARG A 86 2.76 6.68 -2.58
CA ARG A 86 3.60 6.09 -1.54
C ARG A 86 2.94 6.25 -0.17
N TRP A 87 3.04 5.22 0.66
CA TRP A 87 2.47 5.22 2.01
C TRP A 87 2.90 6.43 2.86
N SER A 88 4.17 6.84 2.75
CA SER A 88 4.69 8.02 3.46
C SER A 88 3.94 9.31 3.09
N TYR A 89 3.59 9.50 1.81
CA TYR A 89 2.80 10.62 1.33
C TYR A 89 1.37 10.59 1.90
N ILE A 90 0.67 9.45 1.76
CA ILE A 90 -0.70 9.28 2.26
C ILE A 90 -0.76 9.45 3.77
N HIS A 91 0.18 8.84 4.51
CA HIS A 91 0.26 8.94 5.96
C HIS A 91 0.49 10.39 6.42
N SER A 92 1.31 11.17 5.70
CA SER A 92 1.51 12.59 6.00
C SER A 92 0.22 13.42 5.90
N ARG A 93 -0.73 12.96 5.07
CA ARG A 93 -2.02 13.61 4.79
C ARG A 93 -3.19 13.00 5.57
N ALA A 94 -2.95 12.00 6.41
CA ALA A 94 -4.00 11.22 7.08
C ALA A 94 -4.97 12.01 7.98
N LYS A 95 -4.65 13.28 8.31
CA LYS A 95 -5.51 14.18 9.10
C LYS A 95 -6.33 15.14 8.25
N LEU A 96 -6.11 15.17 6.94
CA LEU A 96 -6.79 16.09 6.03
C LEU A 96 -8.17 15.53 5.66
N PRO A 97 -9.17 16.42 5.47
CA PRO A 97 -10.49 15.99 4.99
C PRO A 97 -10.44 15.45 3.55
N SER A 98 -9.38 15.74 2.80
CA SER A 98 -9.15 15.26 1.42
C SER A 98 -8.64 13.83 1.34
N LEU A 99 -8.40 13.15 2.47
CA LEU A 99 -7.73 11.85 2.48
C LEU A 99 -8.41 10.80 1.60
N GLY A 100 -9.75 10.78 1.54
CA GLY A 100 -10.49 9.86 0.66
C GLY A 100 -10.09 10.04 -0.81
N ASN A 101 -10.14 11.29 -1.29
CA ASN A 101 -9.68 11.63 -2.64
C ASN A 101 -8.19 11.32 -2.84
N ASP A 102 -7.34 11.59 -1.83
CA ASP A 102 -5.90 11.29 -1.92
C ASP A 102 -5.66 9.77 -2.09
N ILE A 103 -6.50 8.92 -1.48
CA ILE A 103 -6.44 7.45 -1.63
C ILE A 103 -6.93 7.01 -3.01
N ASP A 104 -8.04 7.57 -3.50
CA ASP A 104 -8.55 7.28 -4.85
C ASP A 104 -7.53 7.67 -5.92
N GLU A 105 -6.97 8.87 -5.83
CA GLU A 105 -5.92 9.36 -6.74
C GLU A 105 -4.67 8.47 -6.69
N ALA A 106 -4.28 7.99 -5.49
CA ALA A 106 -3.18 7.05 -5.34
C ALA A 106 -3.46 5.73 -6.06
N MET A 107 -4.65 5.14 -5.87
CA MET A 107 -5.05 3.89 -6.52
C MET A 107 -5.07 4.04 -8.05
N GLU A 108 -5.61 5.14 -8.57
CA GLU A 108 -5.61 5.42 -10.01
C GLU A 108 -4.20 5.61 -10.58
N ALA A 109 -3.33 6.31 -9.86
CA ALA A 109 -1.94 6.48 -10.25
C ALA A 109 -1.20 5.12 -10.31
N ILE A 110 -1.43 4.25 -9.33
CA ILE A 110 -0.88 2.90 -9.31
C ILE A 110 -1.42 2.07 -10.49
N GLU A 111 -2.72 2.07 -10.76
CA GLU A 111 -3.29 1.33 -11.91
C GLU A 111 -2.72 1.82 -13.26
N LYS A 112 -2.47 3.12 -13.38
CA LYS A 112 -1.94 3.72 -14.60
C LYS A 112 -0.51 3.27 -14.89
N GLU A 113 0.34 3.21 -13.87
CA GLU A 113 1.72 2.77 -14.02
C GLU A 113 1.87 1.24 -14.08
N ASN A 114 0.87 0.49 -13.60
CA ASN A 114 0.91 -0.97 -13.52
C ASN A 114 -0.28 -1.60 -14.28
N PRO A 115 -0.15 -1.88 -15.59
CA PRO A 115 -1.25 -2.38 -16.41
C PRO A 115 -1.92 -3.67 -15.90
N THR A 116 -1.18 -4.51 -15.16
CA THR A 116 -1.67 -5.75 -14.54
C THR A 116 -2.65 -5.53 -13.40
N LEU A 117 -2.67 -4.33 -12.80
CA LEU A 117 -3.60 -3.96 -11.72
C LEU A 117 -4.89 -3.30 -12.23
N LYS A 118 -5.01 -3.05 -13.53
CA LYS A 118 -6.16 -2.36 -14.12
C LYS A 118 -7.47 -3.09 -13.83
N GLY A 119 -8.37 -2.44 -13.08
CA GLY A 119 -9.69 -2.98 -12.75
C GLY A 119 -9.69 -4.00 -11.61
N VAL A 120 -8.54 -4.19 -10.95
CA VAL A 120 -8.40 -5.02 -9.75
C VAL A 120 -8.63 -4.18 -8.49
N LEU A 121 -8.26 -2.89 -8.52
CA LEU A 121 -8.39 -2.00 -7.37
C LEU A 121 -9.80 -1.44 -7.27
N ALA A 122 -10.41 -1.57 -6.11
CA ALA A 122 -11.70 -0.96 -5.83
C ALA A 122 -11.54 0.56 -5.74
N LYS A 123 -12.35 1.32 -6.50
CA LYS A 123 -12.34 2.80 -6.56
C LYS A 123 -13.49 3.41 -5.76
N VAL A 124 -13.62 3.01 -4.49
CA VAL A 124 -14.80 3.32 -3.68
C VAL A 124 -14.37 3.88 -2.32
N TYR A 125 -13.91 5.13 -2.31
CA TYR A 125 -13.44 5.83 -1.10
C TYR A 125 -14.11 7.18 -0.86
#